data_AF-A0A0J6GWY0-F1
#
_entry.id   AF-A0A0J6GWY0-F1
#
_cell.length_a   1.000
_cell.length_b   1.000
_cell.length_c   1.000
_cell.angle_alpha   90.00
_cell.angle_beta   90.00
_cell.angle_gamma   90.00
#
_symmetry.space_group_name_H-M   'P 1'
#
loop_
_entity.id
_entity.type
_entity.pdbx_description
1 polymer ?
#
loop_
_entity_poly.entity_id
_entity_poly.type
_entity_poly.pdbx_seq_one_letter_code
_entity_poly.pdbx_strand_id
1 'polypeptide(L)' 'MTDPLEQAVSRAPATLGEGCLSRYDPDALGPEDGTEFPDAAALWRALHPLPPPESAPDESTPSET' A
#
# COMPACT_ATOMS: atom_id res chain seq x y z
N MET A 1 -10.92 23.90 -17.22
CA MET A 1 -10.25 24.37 -15.99
C MET A 1 -11.17 23.99 -14.85
N THR A 2 -10.74 23.04 -14.02
CA THR A 2 -11.46 22.64 -12.80
C THR A 2 -11.35 23.75 -11.77
N ASP A 3 -12.43 24.01 -11.04
CA ASP A 3 -12.48 25.07 -10.02
C ASP A 3 -11.48 24.74 -8.88
N PRO A 4 -10.59 25.67 -8.49
CA PRO A 4 -9.57 25.42 -7.47
C PRO A 4 -10.17 25.17 -6.08
N LEU A 5 -11.44 25.55 -5.83
CA LEU A 5 -12.14 25.19 -4.60
C LEU A 5 -12.49 23.70 -4.56
N GLU A 6 -12.71 23.06 -5.72
CA GLU A 6 -12.92 21.61 -5.79
C GLU A 6 -11.64 20.83 -5.42
N GLN A 7 -10.45 21.39 -5.66
CA GLN A 7 -9.18 20.84 -5.15
C GLN A 7 -8.95 21.11 -3.66
N ALA A 8 -9.66 22.08 -3.07
CA ALA A 8 -9.52 22.45 -1.66
C ALA A 8 -10.43 21.65 -0.72
N VAL A 9 -11.34 20.83 -1.26
CA VAL A 9 -12.13 19.89 -0.45
C VAL A 9 -11.41 18.54 -0.45
N SER A 10 -10.42 18.40 0.43
CA SER A 10 -9.80 17.12 0.72
C SER A 10 -10.87 16.18 1.29
N ARG A 11 -11.45 15.32 0.45
CA ARG A 11 -12.38 14.27 0.90
C ARG A 11 -11.56 13.06 1.27
N ALA A 12 -11.80 12.55 2.47
CA ALA A 12 -11.17 11.31 2.90
C ALA A 12 -11.66 10.17 1.99
N PRO A 13 -10.76 9.27 1.54
CA PRO A 13 -11.11 8.06 0.80
C PRO A 13 -12.13 7.21 1.57
N ALA A 14 -12.81 6.32 0.86
CA ALA A 14 -13.75 5.40 1.48
C ALA A 14 -13.06 4.59 2.59
N THR A 15 -13.77 4.36 3.69
CA THR A 15 -13.27 3.54 4.81
C THR A 15 -14.10 2.29 4.98
N LEU A 16 -13.43 1.16 5.21
CA LEU A 16 -14.02 -0.14 5.54
C LEU A 16 -13.99 -0.37 7.06
N GLY A 17 -15.04 -0.98 7.60
CA GLY A 17 -15.18 -1.25 9.04
C GLY A 17 -15.90 -0.14 9.80
N GLU A 18 -16.16 -0.37 11.09
CA GLU A 18 -16.97 0.53 11.93
C GLU A 18 -16.22 0.96 13.20
N GLY A 19 -16.49 2.19 13.66
CA GLY A 19 -15.90 2.75 14.87
C GLY A 19 -14.37 2.79 14.83
N CYS A 20 -13.73 2.32 15.90
CA CYS A 20 -12.27 2.33 16.05
C CYS A 20 -11.52 1.34 15.13
N LEU A 21 -12.24 0.48 14.41
CA LEU A 21 -11.65 -0.47 13.45
C LEU A 21 -11.74 0.02 12.00
N SER A 22 -12.21 1.25 11.79
CA SER A 22 -12.30 1.83 10.46
C SER A 22 -10.92 2.02 9.84
N ARG A 23 -10.75 1.56 8.59
CA ARG A 23 -9.51 1.66 7.80
C ARG A 23 -9.81 2.14 6.40
N TYR A 24 -8.90 2.88 5.76
CA TYR A 24 -9.08 3.25 4.35
C TYR A 24 -9.16 2.02 3.44
N ASP A 25 -10.06 2.07 2.47
CA ASP A 25 -10.19 1.07 1.42
C ASP A 25 -9.02 1.22 0.44
N PRO A 26 -8.09 0.25 0.36
CA PRO A 26 -6.94 0.35 -0.53
C PRO A 26 -7.33 0.40 -2.01
N ASP A 27 -8.47 -0.20 -2.39
CA ASP A 27 -8.97 -0.14 -3.77
C ASP A 27 -9.55 1.25 -4.12
N ALA A 28 -9.86 2.06 -3.10
CA ALA A 28 -10.31 3.44 -3.27
C ALA A 28 -9.16 4.46 -3.20
N LEU A 29 -7.93 4.01 -2.90
CA LEU A 29 -6.74 4.87 -2.91
C LEU A 29 -6.16 4.94 -4.33
N GLY A 30 -6.07 6.16 -4.85
CA GLY A 30 -5.54 6.46 -6.17
C GLY A 30 -4.23 7.27 -6.11
N PRO A 31 -3.67 7.59 -7.30
CA PRO A 31 -2.42 8.36 -7.40
C PRO A 31 -2.55 9.78 -6.83
N GLU A 32 -3.76 10.34 -6.79
CA GLU A 32 -4.07 11.65 -6.19
C GLU A 32 -4.07 11.64 -4.65
N ASP A 33 -4.18 10.47 -4.03
CA ASP A 33 -4.10 10.31 -2.57
C ASP A 33 -2.65 10.23 -2.06
N GLY A 34 -1.68 10.10 -2.96
CA GLY A 34 -0.26 10.11 -2.65
C GLY A 34 0.25 8.83 -1.97
N THR A 35 -0.39 7.69 -2.22
CA THR A 35 -0.10 6.39 -1.55
C THR A 35 0.94 5.53 -2.25
N GLU A 36 1.44 5.95 -3.42
CA GLU A 36 2.29 5.12 -4.28
C GLU A 36 3.74 5.00 -3.81
N PHE A 37 4.22 5.95 -2.99
CA PHE A 37 5.58 6.03 -2.40
C PHE A 37 6.69 5.26 -3.15
N PRO A 38 6.98 5.58 -4.43
CA PRO A 38 7.87 4.78 -5.27
C PRO A 38 9.31 4.71 -4.73
N ASP A 39 9.79 5.81 -4.14
CA ASP A 39 11.09 5.87 -3.46
C ASP A 39 11.15 4.96 -2.23
N ALA A 40 10.04 4.77 -1.52
CA ALA A 40 10.00 3.85 -0.37
C ALA A 40 10.20 2.40 -0.83
N ALA A 41 9.58 2.01 -1.95
CA ALA A 41 9.78 0.69 -2.55
C ALA A 41 11.23 0.49 -3.07
N ALA A 42 11.85 1.55 -3.61
CA ALA A 42 13.25 1.52 -4.00
C ALA A 42 14.18 1.37 -2.77
N LEU A 43 13.94 2.14 -1.71
CA LEU A 43 14.70 2.07 -0.46
C LEU A 43 14.58 0.68 0.19
N TRP A 44 13.37 0.11 0.23
CA TRP A 44 13.14 -1.23 0.77
C TRP A 44 14.00 -2.28 0.07
N ARG A 45 14.05 -2.28 -1.27
CA ARG A 45 14.91 -3.19 -2.03
C ARG A 45 16.40 -2.99 -1.77
N ALA A 46 16.83 -1.75 -1.53
CA ALA A 46 18.21 -1.46 -1.19
C ALA A 46 18.59 -1.97 0.21
N LEU A 47 17.68 -1.88 1.17
CA LEU A 47 17.87 -2.37 2.55
C LEU A 47 17.70 -3.88 2.68
N HIS A 48 16.88 -4.49 1.82
CA HIS A 48 16.57 -5.92 1.80
C HIS A 48 17.03 -6.55 0.47
N PRO A 49 18.34 -6.72 0.26
CA PRO A 49 18.83 -7.46 -0.89
C PRO A 49 18.27 -8.89 -0.85
N LEU A 50 17.86 -9.40 -2.01
CA LEU A 50 17.33 -10.75 -2.12
C LEU A 50 18.37 -11.73 -1.55
N PRO A 51 17.98 -12.62 -0.60
CA PRO A 51 18.89 -13.64 -0.13
C PRO A 51 19.35 -14.49 -1.33
N PRO A 52 20.56 -15.09 -1.26
CA PRO A 52 21.01 -16.01 -2.31
C PRO A 52 19.96 -17.10 -2.53
N PRO A 53 19.88 -17.69 -3.73
CA PRO A 53 18.86 -18.68 -4.08
C PRO A 53 18.85 -19.90 -3.15
N GLU A 54 19.93 -20.14 -2.40
CA GLU A 54 20.04 -21.18 -1.37
C GLU A 54 19.35 -20.84 -0.04
N SER A 55 18.96 -19.58 0.16
CA SER A 55 18.34 -19.06 1.38
C SER A 55 16.90 -18.58 1.16
N ALA A 56 16.36 -18.75 -0.06
CA ALA A 56 14.94 -18.58 -0.29
C ALA A 56 14.18 -19.67 0.49
N PRO A 57 13.18 -19.32 1.32
CA PRO A 57 12.31 -20.33 1.90
C PRO A 57 11.65 -21.08 0.75
N ASP A 58 11.71 -22.40 0.79
CA ASP A 58 11.05 -23.27 -0.17
C ASP A 58 9.54 -22.99 -0.09
N GLU A 59 9.02 -22.23 -1.05
CA GLU A 59 7.59 -21.92 -1.23
C GLU A 59 6.83 -23.17 -1.74
N SER A 60 7.25 -24.35 -1.29
CA SER A 60 6.63 -25.64 -1.59
C SER A 60 6.56 -26.53 -0.34
N THR A 61 6.29 -25.93 0.82
CA THR A 61 5.63 -26.65 1.92
C THR A 61 4.22 -26.08 2.10
N PRO A 62 3.15 -26.71 1.56
CA PRO A 62 1.86 -26.56 2.19
C PRO A 62 2.04 -27.02 3.65
N SER A 63 1.80 -26.13 4.62
CA SER A 63 1.71 -26.55 6.02
C SER A 63 0.52 -27.51 6.12
N GLU A 64 0.86 -28.79 6.26
CA GLU A 64 -0.03 -29.89 6.60
C GLU A 64 -0.48 -29.74 8.07
N THR A 65 -1.79 -29.96 8.27
CA THR A 65 -2.61 -30.16 9.49
C THR A 65 -3.12 -28.98 10.33
#